data_AF-A0A9E5LUK4-F1
#
_entry.id   AF-A0A9E5LUK4-F1
#
_cell.length_a   1.000
_cell.length_b   1.000
_cell.length_c   1.000
_cell.angle_alpha   90.00
_cell.angle_beta   90.00
_cell.angle_gamma   90.00
#
_symmetry.space_group_name_H-M   'P 1'
#
loop_
_entity.id
_entity.type
_entity.pdbx_description
1 polymer ?
#
loop_
_entity_poly.entity_id
_entity_poly.type
_entity_poly.pdbx_seq_one_letter_code
_entity_poly.pdbx_strand_id
1 'polypeptide(L)'
;MRLPAQLTRVLFTGLAPLSALCAVPQPPAAPEPSFAVVAYNVENLHDVDGVAMYDDYQPAVYTPAHLAVKAANIAKVLARVDKGAGPALVAFNEIELDQTPDSTVTDLDAWLASVSDKTLPELLGQTPLPAALAGLPAEAWLLKACVDAGMTGYHVATTNERPRKHEDGHAQAIRNLVFSKFPIKNVRSHPTANARAILEVTVDAEGSPLTIFVNHWKSGAGDPETEASRRANAKTLRARIDELLAADANADFIIAGDLNSHYNQKQRYRTMGTTAINDVLGSQGNELNLRGQDRDLYNLWFELPSDQRGSDIYKEEWGTLMHLIVSRGLYDQNGVQYVDNSFAVLKFPGLNANALGLPNRWSRSPIPAGFSDHFPVYARFRVLGPGPKDKWMALTRASETAEGPGTPVRVETTTVDLFATALKPADLPKGTDLRNGSYTGRIFLIDAPAAVNEKGYVSVKVGDLDYDVFSHDKELRNTYRERARTTSRLRFYGELGQYKGRWQFVLQGKEWLR
;
A
#
# COMPACT_ATOMS: atom_id res chain seq x y z
N MET A 1 77.72 34.44 1.75
CA MET A 1 77.42 33.49 2.84
C MET A 1 75.92 33.57 3.10
N ARG A 2 75.27 32.40 3.20
CA ARG A 2 73.82 32.14 3.03
C ARG A 2 72.86 33.16 3.69
N LEU A 3 71.93 33.70 2.91
CA LEU A 3 70.70 34.36 3.36
C LEU A 3 69.55 33.33 3.41
N PRO A 4 68.64 33.39 4.39
CA PRO A 4 67.68 32.33 4.66
C PRO A 4 66.40 32.44 3.82
N ALA A 5 65.85 31.28 3.47
CA ALA A 5 64.62 31.10 2.73
C ALA A 5 63.39 31.55 3.53
N GLN A 6 62.56 32.37 2.90
CA GLN A 6 61.20 32.66 3.36
C GLN A 6 60.28 31.48 3.01
N LEU A 7 59.69 30.85 4.03
CA LEU A 7 58.58 29.92 3.86
C LEU A 7 57.28 30.70 3.68
N THR A 8 56.72 30.64 2.49
CA THR A 8 55.36 31.09 2.18
C THR A 8 54.37 30.09 2.77
N ARG A 9 53.64 30.48 3.82
CA ARG A 9 52.48 29.76 4.34
C ARG A 9 51.34 29.85 3.31
N VAL A 10 51.09 28.77 2.58
CA VAL A 10 49.83 28.58 1.85
C VAL A 10 48.78 28.14 2.87
N LEU A 11 47.79 28.99 3.12
CA LEU A 11 46.58 28.66 3.84
C LEU A 11 45.77 27.65 3.01
N PHE A 12 45.81 26.38 3.39
CA PHE A 12 44.80 25.41 2.99
C PHE A 12 43.49 25.78 3.71
N THR A 13 42.58 26.42 3.00
CA THR A 13 41.18 26.49 3.39
C THR A 13 40.60 25.07 3.27
N GLY A 14 40.35 24.44 4.42
CA GLY A 14 39.67 23.16 4.48
C GLY A 14 38.25 23.29 3.92
N LEU A 15 37.99 22.65 2.77
CA LEU A 15 36.63 22.31 2.38
C LEU A 15 36.11 21.29 3.38
N ALA A 16 35.22 21.72 4.26
CA ALA A 16 34.37 20.82 5.03
C ALA A 16 33.53 19.99 4.04
N PRO A 17 33.35 18.68 4.27
CA PRO A 17 32.43 17.90 3.44
C PRO A 17 31.02 18.44 3.70
N LEU A 18 30.35 18.88 2.63
CA LEU A 18 28.90 19.08 2.64
C LEU A 18 28.25 17.71 2.83
N SER A 19 28.05 17.31 4.08
CA SER A 19 27.11 16.26 4.42
C SER A 19 25.73 16.80 4.08
N ALA A 20 25.22 16.46 2.90
CA ALA A 20 23.81 16.61 2.59
C ALA A 20 23.05 15.66 3.52
N LEU A 21 22.67 16.15 4.71
CA LEU A 21 21.61 15.53 5.48
C LEU A 21 20.38 15.59 4.58
N CYS A 22 19.96 14.44 4.05
CA CYS A 22 18.60 14.22 3.62
C CYS A 22 17.72 14.44 4.86
N ALA A 23 17.29 15.68 5.07
CA ALA A 23 16.23 15.98 6.01
C ALA A 23 15.00 15.25 5.49
N VAL A 24 14.58 14.21 6.22
CA VAL A 24 13.24 13.65 6.06
C VAL A 24 12.29 14.82 6.25
N PRO A 25 11.43 15.18 5.27
CA PRO A 25 10.44 16.21 5.50
C PRO A 25 9.60 15.79 6.71
N GLN A 26 9.79 16.50 7.81
CA GLN A 26 8.85 16.42 8.93
C GLN A 26 7.57 17.07 8.43
N PRO A 27 6.40 16.42 8.54
CA PRO A 27 5.15 17.07 8.23
C PRO A 27 5.04 18.36 9.07
N PRO A 28 4.55 19.47 8.50
CA PRO A 28 4.33 20.68 9.29
C PRO A 28 3.48 20.32 10.52
N ALA A 29 3.90 20.78 11.69
CA ALA A 29 3.16 20.56 12.92
C ALA A 29 1.74 21.14 12.75
N ALA A 30 0.72 20.28 12.74
CA ALA A 30 -0.67 20.70 12.66
C ALA A 30 -0.99 21.59 13.89
N PRO A 31 -1.42 22.85 13.71
CA PRO A 31 -1.64 23.77 14.83
C PRO A 31 -2.93 23.49 15.63
N GLU A 32 -3.76 22.54 15.22
CA GLU A 32 -5.06 22.22 15.83
C GLU A 32 -5.27 20.70 15.95
N PRO A 33 -6.15 20.23 16.88
CA PRO A 33 -6.55 18.83 16.93
C PRO A 33 -7.09 18.41 15.56
N SER A 34 -6.45 17.40 14.99
CA SER A 34 -6.74 16.85 13.67
C SER A 34 -6.68 15.34 13.77
N PHE A 35 -7.36 14.67 12.86
CA PHE A 35 -7.43 13.23 12.79
C PHE A 35 -6.98 12.70 11.43
N ALA A 36 -6.69 11.42 11.46
CA ALA A 36 -6.05 10.67 10.41
C ALA A 36 -7.05 9.81 9.62
N VAL A 37 -7.02 9.87 8.29
CA VAL A 37 -7.73 8.92 7.41
C VAL A 37 -6.71 8.18 6.54
N VAL A 38 -6.72 6.85 6.58
CA VAL A 38 -5.83 5.98 5.79
C VAL A 38 -6.65 5.13 4.83
N ALA A 39 -6.16 4.97 3.60
CA ALA A 39 -6.62 3.93 2.69
C ALA A 39 -5.52 2.87 2.51
N TYR A 40 -5.85 1.59 2.63
CA TYR A 40 -4.88 0.50 2.58
C TYR A 40 -5.43 -0.79 1.93
N ASN A 41 -4.93 -1.15 0.75
CA ASN A 41 -5.06 -2.51 0.22
C ASN A 41 -4.08 -3.44 0.95
N VAL A 42 -4.58 -4.48 1.62
CA VAL A 42 -3.77 -5.39 2.46
C VAL A 42 -3.42 -6.73 1.79
N GLU A 43 -3.58 -6.81 0.46
CA GLU A 43 -3.15 -7.93 -0.40
C GLU A 43 -3.74 -9.30 0.01
N ASN A 44 -5.06 -9.44 0.07
CA ASN A 44 -5.79 -10.66 0.42
C ASN A 44 -5.52 -11.14 1.86
N LEU A 45 -6.10 -10.47 2.86
CA LEU A 45 -6.13 -10.97 4.24
C LEU A 45 -7.28 -11.96 4.39
N HIS A 46 -6.95 -13.23 4.61
CA HIS A 46 -7.91 -14.33 4.77
C HIS A 46 -8.00 -14.77 6.23
N ASP A 47 -9.14 -15.33 6.60
CA ASP A 47 -9.30 -16.07 7.85
C ASP A 47 -8.62 -17.45 7.75
N VAL A 48 -8.90 -18.31 8.72
CA VAL A 48 -8.18 -19.58 8.94
C VAL A 48 -9.14 -20.72 9.27
N ASP A 49 -10.40 -20.62 8.82
CA ASP A 49 -11.37 -21.72 8.95
C ASP A 49 -11.11 -22.87 7.97
N GLY A 50 -10.30 -22.60 6.95
CA GLY A 50 -9.84 -23.54 5.94
C GLY A 50 -10.68 -23.57 4.66
N VAL A 51 -11.55 -22.58 4.43
CA VAL A 51 -12.40 -22.46 3.25
C VAL A 51 -12.15 -21.13 2.53
N ALA A 52 -11.12 -21.11 1.70
CA ALA A 52 -10.83 -19.97 0.82
C ALA A 52 -11.25 -20.25 -0.63
N MET A 53 -11.58 -19.21 -1.39
CA MET A 53 -11.80 -19.33 -2.84
C MET A 53 -10.50 -19.41 -3.65
N TYR A 54 -9.36 -19.08 -3.04
CA TYR A 54 -8.06 -19.05 -3.68
C TYR A 54 -7.20 -20.22 -3.20
N ASP A 55 -6.61 -20.97 -4.13
CA ASP A 55 -5.76 -22.14 -3.83
C ASP A 55 -4.59 -21.78 -2.90
N ASP A 56 -4.04 -20.59 -3.07
CA ASP A 56 -2.93 -20.06 -2.28
C ASP A 56 -3.30 -19.77 -0.81
N TYR A 57 -4.60 -19.77 -0.48
CA TYR A 57 -5.14 -19.52 0.85
C TYR A 57 -5.75 -20.76 1.51
N GLN A 58 -5.59 -21.93 0.89
CA GLN A 58 -5.97 -23.21 1.49
C GLN A 58 -5.04 -23.58 2.66
N PRO A 59 -5.50 -24.39 3.64
CA PRO A 59 -4.73 -24.77 4.83
C PRO A 59 -3.33 -25.37 4.57
N ALA A 60 -3.12 -25.96 3.40
CA ALA A 60 -1.82 -26.51 3.00
C ALA A 60 -0.75 -25.43 2.73
N VAL A 61 -1.18 -24.19 2.48
CA VAL A 61 -0.32 -23.05 2.12
C VAL A 61 -0.45 -21.93 3.16
N TYR A 62 -1.68 -21.61 3.57
CA TYR A 62 -1.97 -20.53 4.50
C TYR A 62 -2.45 -21.09 5.83
N THR A 63 -1.77 -20.72 6.91
CA THR A 63 -1.98 -21.27 8.26
C THR A 63 -2.28 -20.17 9.27
N PRO A 64 -2.74 -20.50 10.50
CA PRO A 64 -2.90 -19.51 11.57
C PRO A 64 -1.67 -18.62 11.83
N ALA A 65 -0.46 -19.16 11.65
CA ALA A 65 0.77 -18.38 11.76
C ALA A 65 0.91 -17.32 10.64
N HIS A 66 0.44 -17.61 9.43
CA HIS A 66 0.43 -16.66 8.32
C HIS A 66 -0.51 -15.48 8.61
N LEU A 67 -1.73 -15.76 9.07
CA LEU A 67 -2.68 -14.74 9.49
C LEU A 67 -2.12 -13.88 10.63
N ALA A 68 -1.56 -14.51 11.66
CA ALA A 68 -0.98 -13.80 12.80
C ALA A 68 0.12 -12.81 12.35
N VAL A 69 1.04 -13.25 11.50
CA VAL A 69 2.13 -12.39 10.99
C VAL A 69 1.58 -11.28 10.11
N LYS A 70 0.65 -11.59 9.20
CA LYS A 70 0.10 -10.60 8.26
C LYS A 70 -0.66 -9.50 8.98
N ALA A 71 -1.62 -9.87 9.83
CA ALA A 71 -2.44 -8.92 10.58
C ALA A 71 -1.58 -8.06 11.51
N ALA A 72 -0.60 -8.66 12.20
CA ALA A 72 0.34 -7.90 13.03
C ALA A 72 1.20 -6.93 12.21
N ASN A 73 1.64 -7.30 11.01
CA ASN A 73 2.43 -6.43 10.15
C ASN A 73 1.60 -5.25 9.62
N ILE A 74 0.35 -5.46 9.24
CA ILE A 74 -0.59 -4.39 8.88
C ILE A 74 -0.76 -3.42 10.06
N ALA A 75 -1.01 -3.95 11.26
CA ALA A 75 -1.17 -3.15 12.47
C ALA A 75 0.09 -2.33 12.81
N LYS A 76 1.30 -2.88 12.62
CA LYS A 76 2.56 -2.13 12.81
C LYS A 76 2.70 -0.92 11.90
N VAL A 77 2.16 -0.97 10.68
CA VAL A 77 2.15 0.18 9.75
C VAL A 77 1.17 1.23 10.24
N LEU A 78 -0.05 0.83 10.61
CA LEU A 78 -1.08 1.74 11.13
C LEU A 78 -0.66 2.42 12.44
N ALA A 79 0.05 1.69 13.32
CA ALA A 79 0.59 2.23 14.56
C ALA A 79 1.67 3.32 14.37
N ARG A 80 2.13 3.56 13.13
CA ARG A 80 2.99 4.72 12.84
C ARG A 80 2.21 6.04 12.77
N VAL A 81 0.89 5.98 12.77
CA VAL A 81 0.02 7.16 12.73
C VAL A 81 -0.39 7.56 14.15
N ASP A 82 -0.48 8.87 14.37
CA ASP A 82 -0.92 9.49 15.64
C ASP A 82 -0.21 8.91 16.88
N LYS A 83 1.12 8.78 16.79
CA LYS A 83 2.01 8.34 17.89
C LYS A 83 1.62 6.98 18.49
N GLY A 84 1.17 6.04 17.65
CA GLY A 84 0.77 4.71 18.11
C GLY A 84 -0.72 4.55 18.36
N ALA A 85 -1.48 5.65 18.45
CA ALA A 85 -2.93 5.56 18.58
C ALA A 85 -3.56 4.95 17.33
N GLY A 86 -2.96 5.12 16.15
CA GLY A 86 -3.50 4.70 14.87
C GLY A 86 -4.54 5.66 14.30
N PRO A 87 -4.90 5.52 13.01
CA PRO A 87 -5.79 6.46 12.33
C PRO A 87 -7.18 6.53 12.95
N ALA A 88 -7.91 7.63 12.76
CA ALA A 88 -9.31 7.71 13.17
C ALA A 88 -10.23 6.94 12.22
N LEU A 89 -9.92 6.94 10.93
CA LEU A 89 -10.61 6.12 9.93
C LEU A 89 -9.59 5.33 9.10
N VAL A 90 -9.88 4.06 8.85
CA VAL A 90 -9.10 3.23 7.92
C VAL A 90 -10.04 2.56 6.94
N ALA A 91 -9.83 2.82 5.65
CA ALA A 91 -10.49 2.18 4.53
C ALA A 91 -9.62 1.05 4.00
N PHE A 92 -10.06 -0.19 4.18
CA PHE A 92 -9.34 -1.37 3.74
C PHE A 92 -9.92 -1.98 2.47
N ASN A 93 -9.04 -2.50 1.63
CA ASN A 93 -9.38 -3.40 0.54
C ASN A 93 -8.73 -4.77 0.75
N GLU A 94 -9.26 -5.77 0.05
CA GLU A 94 -8.75 -7.16 0.06
C GLU A 94 -8.84 -7.86 1.41
N ILE A 95 -9.95 -7.64 2.11
CA ILE A 95 -10.36 -8.49 3.23
C ILE A 95 -11.20 -9.62 2.66
N GLU A 96 -10.97 -10.85 3.11
CA GLU A 96 -11.80 -11.98 2.72
C GLU A 96 -13.29 -11.70 2.98
N LEU A 97 -14.10 -12.06 1.98
CA LEU A 97 -15.51 -12.26 2.18
C LEU A 97 -15.65 -13.70 2.70
N ASP A 98 -15.85 -13.84 4.01
CA ASP A 98 -15.95 -15.13 4.69
C ASP A 98 -16.92 -16.09 3.95
N GLN A 99 -16.40 -17.24 3.54
CA GLN A 99 -17.12 -18.25 2.75
C GLN A 99 -17.92 -19.21 3.64
N THR A 100 -17.58 -19.31 4.92
CA THR A 100 -18.22 -20.14 5.94
C THR A 100 -18.45 -19.33 7.20
N PRO A 101 -19.40 -18.36 7.16
CA PRO A 101 -19.70 -17.45 8.27
C PRO A 101 -20.46 -18.14 9.40
N ASP A 102 -19.85 -19.20 9.94
CA ASP A 102 -20.32 -20.06 11.01
C ASP A 102 -19.89 -19.53 12.39
N SER A 103 -19.20 -18.37 12.42
CA SER A 103 -18.85 -17.67 13.65
C SER A 103 -20.08 -17.47 14.53
N THR A 104 -19.94 -17.82 15.81
CA THR A 104 -20.93 -17.49 16.84
C THR A 104 -20.67 -16.13 17.47
N VAL A 105 -19.55 -15.46 17.14
CA VAL A 105 -19.20 -14.14 17.66
C VAL A 105 -19.93 -13.08 16.84
N THR A 106 -20.98 -12.52 17.44
CA THR A 106 -21.77 -11.42 16.87
C THR A 106 -21.41 -10.05 17.45
N ASP A 107 -20.68 -10.04 18.56
CA ASP A 107 -20.19 -8.85 19.26
C ASP A 107 -18.66 -8.90 19.37
N LEU A 108 -17.99 -8.15 18.51
CA LEU A 108 -16.54 -8.10 18.46
C LEU A 108 -15.94 -7.43 19.69
N ASP A 109 -16.63 -6.46 20.31
CA ASP A 109 -16.13 -5.76 21.50
C ASP A 109 -16.13 -6.70 22.71
N ALA A 110 -17.23 -7.44 22.89
CA ALA A 110 -17.33 -8.47 23.92
C ALA A 110 -16.29 -9.59 23.71
N TRP A 111 -16.09 -10.02 22.46
CA TRP A 111 -15.06 -11.00 22.13
C TRP A 111 -13.66 -10.49 22.46
N LEU A 112 -13.29 -9.29 22.01
CA LEU A 112 -11.99 -8.68 22.30
C LEU A 112 -11.75 -8.57 23.81
N ALA A 113 -12.75 -8.16 24.58
CA ALA A 113 -12.67 -8.11 26.03
C ALA A 113 -12.40 -9.50 26.65
N SER A 114 -13.07 -10.53 26.14
CA SER A 114 -12.91 -11.93 26.60
C SER A 114 -11.53 -12.52 26.34
N VAL A 115 -10.77 -11.99 25.38
CA VAL A 115 -9.42 -12.43 25.03
C VAL A 115 -8.34 -11.37 25.31
N SER A 116 -8.66 -10.38 26.14
CA SER A 116 -7.78 -9.23 26.40
C SER A 116 -6.45 -9.58 27.09
N ASP A 117 -6.38 -10.74 27.74
CA ASP A 117 -5.19 -11.29 28.39
C ASP A 117 -4.28 -12.10 27.43
N LYS A 118 -4.69 -12.29 26.18
CA LYS A 118 -3.97 -13.09 25.17
C LYS A 118 -3.64 -12.26 23.95
N THR A 119 -2.44 -12.41 23.44
CA THR A 119 -1.99 -11.84 22.17
C THR A 119 -2.48 -12.65 20.97
N LEU A 120 -2.48 -12.02 19.79
CA LEU A 120 -2.83 -12.65 18.53
C LEU A 120 -2.02 -13.93 18.25
N PRO A 121 -0.68 -13.98 18.44
CA PRO A 121 0.09 -15.21 18.30
C PRO A 121 -0.29 -16.30 19.31
N GLU A 122 -0.66 -15.95 20.54
CA GLU A 122 -1.11 -16.92 21.54
C GLU A 122 -2.46 -17.54 21.17
N LEU A 123 -3.37 -16.73 20.64
CA LEU A 123 -4.68 -17.21 20.19
C LEU A 123 -4.56 -18.13 18.97
N LEU A 124 -3.85 -17.68 17.92
CA LEU A 124 -3.69 -18.41 16.67
C LEU A 124 -2.66 -19.55 16.74
N GLY A 125 -1.81 -19.58 17.77
CA GLY A 125 -0.80 -20.62 17.99
C GLY A 125 -1.31 -21.91 18.60
N GLN A 126 -2.61 -21.98 18.97
CA GLN A 126 -3.20 -23.18 19.56
C GLN A 126 -3.28 -24.33 18.53
N THR A 127 -2.96 -25.55 18.97
CA THR A 127 -2.95 -26.74 18.10
C THR A 127 -3.73 -27.90 18.75
N PRO A 128 -4.85 -28.36 18.15
CA PRO A 128 -5.53 -27.76 17.00
C PRO A 128 -6.12 -26.38 17.35
N LEU A 129 -6.32 -25.52 16.35
CA LEU A 129 -7.01 -24.24 16.56
C LEU A 129 -8.47 -24.53 16.96
N PRO A 130 -8.98 -23.99 18.09
CA PRO A 130 -10.38 -24.18 18.47
C PRO A 130 -11.33 -23.69 17.38
N ALA A 131 -12.40 -24.44 17.10
CA ALA A 131 -13.36 -24.11 16.04
C ALA A 131 -13.97 -22.70 16.21
N ALA A 132 -14.23 -22.28 17.45
CA ALA A 132 -14.74 -20.93 17.75
C ALA A 132 -13.76 -19.80 17.39
N LEU A 133 -12.45 -20.08 17.35
CA LEU A 133 -11.45 -19.14 16.85
C LEU A 133 -11.27 -19.28 15.34
N ALA A 134 -11.23 -20.52 14.83
CA ALA A 134 -11.07 -20.78 13.41
C ALA A 134 -12.13 -20.07 12.57
N GLY A 135 -13.41 -20.12 12.99
CA GLY A 135 -14.52 -19.50 12.28
C GLY A 135 -14.66 -17.98 12.47
N LEU A 136 -13.71 -17.29 13.09
CA LEU A 136 -13.75 -15.82 13.16
C LEU A 136 -13.32 -15.21 11.82
N PRO A 137 -14.04 -14.20 11.30
CA PRO A 137 -13.71 -13.60 10.02
C PRO A 137 -12.42 -12.79 10.09
N ALA A 138 -11.80 -12.56 8.93
CA ALA A 138 -10.51 -11.87 8.81
C ALA A 138 -10.47 -10.49 9.49
N GLU A 139 -11.56 -9.70 9.45
CA GLU A 139 -11.62 -8.40 10.10
C GLU A 139 -11.57 -8.47 11.64
N ALA A 140 -12.05 -9.55 12.25
CA ALA A 140 -11.96 -9.74 13.71
C ALA A 140 -10.50 -9.91 14.13
N TRP A 141 -9.75 -10.70 13.36
CA TRP A 141 -8.32 -10.91 13.59
C TRP A 141 -7.50 -9.65 13.31
N LEU A 142 -7.84 -8.89 12.28
CA LEU A 142 -7.22 -7.60 12.01
C LEU A 142 -7.49 -6.61 13.14
N LEU A 143 -8.71 -6.57 13.65
CA LEU A 143 -9.09 -5.72 14.79
C LEU A 143 -8.30 -6.12 16.04
N LYS A 144 -8.18 -7.41 16.33
CA LYS A 144 -7.34 -7.92 17.44
C LYS A 144 -5.87 -7.52 17.29
N ALA A 145 -5.33 -7.61 16.08
CA ALA A 145 -3.96 -7.17 15.79
C ALA A 145 -3.77 -5.67 16.08
N CYS A 146 -4.77 -4.85 15.76
CA CYS A 146 -4.77 -3.43 16.08
C CYS A 146 -4.77 -3.18 17.59
N VAL A 147 -5.62 -3.90 18.34
CA VAL A 147 -5.68 -3.82 19.81
C VAL A 147 -4.35 -4.21 20.44
N ASP A 148 -3.71 -5.28 19.97
CA ASP A 148 -2.38 -5.70 20.44
C ASP A 148 -1.28 -4.68 20.16
N ALA A 149 -1.44 -3.89 19.10
CA ALA A 149 -0.56 -2.77 18.77
C ALA A 149 -0.89 -1.49 19.56
N GLY A 150 -1.87 -1.52 20.47
CA GLY A 150 -2.29 -0.39 21.29
C GLY A 150 -3.36 0.50 20.64
N MET A 151 -3.87 0.14 19.46
CA MET A 151 -4.90 0.89 18.75
C MET A 151 -6.27 0.34 19.14
N THR A 152 -7.05 1.13 19.88
CA THR A 152 -8.36 0.71 20.44
C THR A 152 -9.49 1.66 20.01
N GLY A 153 -10.74 1.25 20.28
CA GLY A 153 -11.93 2.07 20.05
C GLY A 153 -12.44 2.07 18.59
N TYR A 154 -12.08 1.07 17.79
CA TYR A 154 -12.57 0.95 16.42
C TYR A 154 -13.93 0.27 16.37
N HIS A 155 -14.90 0.96 15.78
CA HIS A 155 -16.10 0.40 15.20
C HIS A 155 -15.80 -0.16 13.80
N VAL A 156 -16.45 -1.27 13.45
CA VAL A 156 -16.21 -2.00 12.20
C VAL A 156 -17.43 -1.92 11.29
N ALA A 157 -17.23 -1.63 10.00
CA ALA A 157 -18.26 -1.74 8.98
C ALA A 157 -17.73 -2.48 7.74
N THR A 158 -18.53 -3.40 7.20
CA THR A 158 -18.22 -4.17 5.99
C THR A 158 -19.31 -3.99 4.95
N THR A 159 -19.05 -4.44 3.72
CA THR A 159 -20.14 -4.63 2.75
C THR A 159 -21.10 -5.73 3.22
N ASN A 160 -22.35 -5.68 2.75
CA ASN A 160 -23.40 -6.67 3.00
C ASN A 160 -23.42 -7.81 1.97
N GLU A 161 -22.35 -7.92 1.18
CA GLU A 161 -22.20 -8.94 0.16
C GLU A 161 -22.18 -10.31 0.82
N ARG A 162 -22.68 -11.31 0.08
CA ARG A 162 -22.63 -12.71 0.50
C ARG A 162 -21.84 -13.48 -0.54
N PRO A 163 -21.12 -14.54 -0.13
CA PRO A 163 -20.50 -15.47 -1.06
C PRO A 163 -21.46 -15.87 -2.18
N ARG A 164 -21.12 -15.52 -3.43
CA ARG A 164 -21.86 -15.89 -4.64
C ARG A 164 -20.86 -16.12 -5.78
N LYS A 165 -21.22 -17.03 -6.69
CA LYS A 165 -20.56 -17.15 -7.99
C LYS A 165 -21.20 -16.14 -8.96
N HIS A 166 -20.40 -15.32 -9.64
CA HIS A 166 -20.85 -14.46 -10.73
C HIS A 166 -21.20 -15.31 -11.97
N GLU A 167 -21.92 -14.72 -12.93
CA GLU A 167 -22.36 -15.37 -14.17
C GLU A 167 -21.20 -15.84 -15.07
N ASP A 168 -20.02 -15.24 -14.92
CA ASP A 168 -18.77 -15.64 -15.59
C ASP A 168 -18.01 -16.77 -14.86
N GLY A 169 -18.57 -17.28 -13.75
CA GLY A 169 -17.99 -18.34 -12.93
C GLY A 169 -16.99 -17.86 -11.87
N HIS A 170 -16.61 -16.58 -11.85
CA HIS A 170 -15.74 -16.04 -10.80
C HIS A 170 -16.55 -15.75 -9.53
N ALA A 171 -16.11 -16.22 -8.37
CA ALA A 171 -16.76 -15.87 -7.11
C ALA A 171 -16.17 -14.58 -6.54
N GLN A 172 -17.00 -13.78 -5.87
CA GLN A 172 -16.50 -12.70 -5.06
C GLN A 172 -15.85 -13.27 -3.80
N ALA A 173 -14.52 -13.15 -3.71
CA ALA A 173 -13.73 -13.69 -2.60
C ALA A 173 -13.32 -12.64 -1.56
N ILE A 174 -13.44 -11.36 -1.90
CA ILE A 174 -12.98 -10.27 -1.04
C ILE A 174 -13.98 -9.12 -1.03
N ARG A 175 -13.90 -8.31 0.03
CA ARG A 175 -14.76 -7.16 0.32
C ARG A 175 -13.96 -5.96 0.82
N ASN A 176 -14.67 -4.83 0.93
CA ASN A 176 -14.19 -3.60 1.54
C ASN A 176 -14.58 -3.53 3.02
N LEU A 177 -13.76 -2.86 3.82
CA LEU A 177 -13.89 -2.76 5.27
C LEU A 177 -13.53 -1.34 5.72
N VAL A 178 -14.25 -0.82 6.72
CA VAL A 178 -13.92 0.42 7.43
C VAL A 178 -13.71 0.11 8.91
N PHE A 179 -12.58 0.59 9.45
CA PHE A 179 -12.41 0.79 10.89
C PHE A 179 -12.58 2.27 11.21
N SER A 180 -13.39 2.60 12.22
CA SER A 180 -13.69 3.97 12.62
C SER A 180 -13.64 4.15 14.12
N LYS A 181 -12.87 5.14 14.60
CA LYS A 181 -12.94 5.59 16.01
C LYS A 181 -14.12 6.51 16.29
N PHE A 182 -14.77 6.98 15.23
CA PHE A 182 -16.00 7.75 15.32
C PHE A 182 -17.22 6.82 15.25
N PRO A 183 -18.32 7.14 15.96
CA PRO A 183 -19.55 6.38 15.87
C PRO A 183 -20.03 6.26 14.42
N ILE A 184 -20.29 5.04 13.99
CA ILE A 184 -20.87 4.77 12.67
C ILE A 184 -22.37 5.00 12.74
N LYS A 185 -22.90 5.88 11.89
CA LYS A 185 -24.33 6.23 11.84
C LYS A 185 -25.09 5.49 10.75
N ASN A 186 -24.43 5.23 9.62
CA ASN A 186 -25.05 4.58 8.47
C ASN A 186 -24.02 3.77 7.69
N VAL A 187 -24.41 2.60 7.20
CA VAL A 187 -23.60 1.72 6.36
C VAL A 187 -24.44 1.28 5.16
N ARG A 188 -23.92 1.46 3.94
CA ARG A 188 -24.57 1.02 2.70
C ARG A 188 -23.57 0.35 1.79
N SER A 189 -24.02 -0.64 1.05
CA SER A 189 -23.23 -1.32 0.02
C SER A 189 -23.85 -1.05 -1.34
N HIS A 190 -23.03 -0.64 -2.29
CA HIS A 190 -23.45 -0.38 -3.67
C HIS A 190 -22.84 -1.43 -4.59
N PRO A 191 -23.65 -2.37 -5.10
CA PRO A 191 -23.17 -3.37 -6.04
C PRO A 191 -22.53 -2.74 -7.27
N THR A 192 -21.44 -3.34 -7.75
CA THR A 192 -20.76 -2.89 -8.96
C THR A 192 -20.59 -4.04 -9.95
N ALA A 193 -20.47 -3.72 -11.25
CA ALA A 193 -20.26 -4.72 -12.27
C ALA A 193 -18.84 -5.29 -12.22
N ASN A 194 -18.70 -6.61 -12.13
CA ASN A 194 -17.42 -7.35 -12.17
C ASN A 194 -16.36 -6.89 -11.15
N ALA A 195 -16.77 -6.23 -10.08
CA ALA A 195 -15.90 -5.72 -9.03
C ALA A 195 -16.61 -5.78 -7.69
N ARG A 196 -15.91 -5.36 -6.63
CA ARG A 196 -16.41 -5.43 -5.27
C ARG A 196 -17.40 -4.29 -5.04
N ALA A 197 -18.41 -4.48 -4.22
CA ALA A 197 -19.32 -3.41 -3.87
C ALA A 197 -18.56 -2.25 -3.22
N ILE A 198 -19.04 -1.05 -3.50
CA ILE A 198 -18.57 0.16 -2.82
C ILE A 198 -19.20 0.18 -1.44
N LEU A 199 -18.36 0.35 -0.41
CA LEU A 199 -18.82 0.52 0.96
C LEU A 199 -18.96 2.00 1.27
N GLU A 200 -20.18 2.47 1.50
CA GLU A 200 -20.47 3.83 1.97
C GLU A 200 -20.71 3.78 3.48
N VAL A 201 -19.90 4.53 4.25
CA VAL A 201 -20.05 4.64 5.70
C VAL A 201 -20.13 6.10 6.08
N THR A 202 -21.19 6.49 6.79
CA THR A 202 -21.29 7.82 7.39
C THR A 202 -20.96 7.71 8.87
N VAL A 203 -19.98 8.49 9.32
CA VAL A 203 -19.56 8.58 10.72
C VAL A 203 -19.90 9.95 11.30
N ASP A 204 -19.96 10.02 12.62
CA ASP A 204 -20.13 11.26 13.38
C ASP A 204 -18.78 11.71 13.94
N ALA A 205 -18.10 12.56 13.17
CA ALA A 205 -16.82 13.14 13.53
C ALA A 205 -17.06 14.37 14.42
N GLU A 206 -17.12 14.14 15.73
CA GLU A 206 -17.25 15.18 16.76
C GLU A 206 -18.48 16.10 16.54
N GLY A 207 -19.62 15.52 16.13
CA GLY A 207 -20.86 16.25 15.84
C GLY A 207 -21.04 16.61 14.37
N SER A 208 -20.03 16.37 13.52
CA SER A 208 -20.08 16.63 12.08
C SER A 208 -20.16 15.33 11.27
N PRO A 209 -21.15 15.17 10.36
CA PRO A 209 -21.25 13.97 9.54
C PRO A 209 -20.14 13.94 8.48
N LEU A 210 -19.43 12.82 8.39
CA LEU A 210 -18.44 12.57 7.34
C LEU A 210 -18.75 11.24 6.66
N THR A 211 -18.86 11.23 5.33
CA THR A 211 -19.08 9.99 4.58
C THR A 211 -17.78 9.51 3.94
N ILE A 212 -17.47 8.22 4.05
CA ILE A 212 -16.36 7.58 3.35
C ILE A 212 -16.89 6.51 2.38
N PHE A 213 -16.44 6.58 1.13
CA PHE A 213 -16.69 5.60 0.08
C PHE A 213 -15.44 4.75 -0.14
N VAL A 214 -15.44 3.51 0.36
CA VAL A 214 -14.34 2.57 0.14
C VAL A 214 -14.57 1.80 -1.15
N ASN A 215 -13.61 1.91 -2.06
CA ASN A 215 -13.69 1.40 -3.42
C ASN A 215 -12.59 0.35 -3.64
N HIS A 216 -12.96 -0.75 -4.31
CA HIS A 216 -12.01 -1.68 -4.92
C HIS A 216 -12.50 -2.07 -6.32
N TRP A 217 -12.10 -1.31 -7.33
CA TRP A 217 -12.59 -1.48 -8.70
C TRP A 217 -11.90 -2.64 -9.44
N LYS A 218 -12.41 -2.97 -10.64
CA LYS A 218 -11.84 -4.03 -11.49
C LYS A 218 -10.36 -3.76 -11.81
N SER A 219 -9.50 -4.72 -11.49
CA SER A 219 -8.06 -4.69 -11.78
C SER A 219 -7.73 -4.62 -13.26
N GLY A 220 -6.48 -4.27 -13.59
CA GLY A 220 -6.00 -4.12 -14.95
C GLY A 220 -5.87 -2.67 -15.41
N ALA A 221 -5.31 -1.79 -14.57
CA ALA A 221 -4.97 -0.43 -14.97
C ALA A 221 -4.14 -0.46 -16.27
N GLY A 222 -4.62 0.21 -17.32
CA GLY A 222 -3.95 0.22 -18.63
C GLY A 222 -4.48 -0.79 -19.65
N ASP A 223 -5.43 -1.64 -19.27
CA ASP A 223 -6.14 -2.52 -20.20
C ASP A 223 -7.53 -1.93 -20.59
N PRO A 224 -7.79 -1.67 -21.89
CA PRO A 224 -9.07 -1.15 -22.37
C PRO A 224 -10.28 -2.06 -22.13
N GLU A 225 -10.10 -3.39 -22.06
CA GLU A 225 -11.20 -4.33 -21.82
C GLU A 225 -11.73 -4.18 -20.39
N THR A 226 -10.83 -4.21 -19.41
CA THR A 226 -11.17 -3.99 -18.00
C THR A 226 -11.58 -2.54 -17.70
N GLU A 227 -11.16 -1.57 -18.52
CA GLU A 227 -11.59 -0.16 -18.40
C GLU A 227 -13.11 0.01 -18.54
N ALA A 228 -13.76 -0.81 -19.38
CA ALA A 228 -15.22 -0.79 -19.50
C ALA A 228 -15.91 -1.14 -18.17
N SER A 229 -15.37 -2.13 -17.44
CA SER A 229 -15.87 -2.50 -16.12
C SER A 229 -15.59 -1.39 -15.09
N ARG A 230 -14.39 -0.80 -15.10
CA ARG A 230 -14.07 0.34 -14.22
C ARG A 230 -14.98 1.53 -14.48
N ARG A 231 -15.30 1.84 -15.74
CA ARG A 231 -16.29 2.89 -16.07
C ARG A 231 -17.67 2.57 -15.49
N ALA A 232 -18.09 1.31 -15.48
CA ALA A 232 -19.34 0.92 -14.83
C ALA A 232 -19.27 1.08 -13.30
N ASN A 233 -18.14 0.72 -12.67
CA ASN A 233 -17.92 0.94 -11.24
C ASN A 233 -17.96 2.44 -10.89
N ALA A 234 -17.28 3.28 -11.69
CA ALA A 234 -17.28 4.73 -11.53
C ALA A 234 -18.67 5.34 -11.74
N LYS A 235 -19.51 4.82 -12.66
CA LYS A 235 -20.91 5.27 -12.81
C LYS A 235 -21.74 5.02 -11.55
N THR A 236 -21.59 3.85 -10.92
CA THR A 236 -22.26 3.56 -9.64
C THR A 236 -21.86 4.58 -8.58
N LEU A 237 -20.56 4.83 -8.42
CA LEU A 237 -20.08 5.82 -7.46
C LEU A 237 -20.58 7.24 -7.78
N ARG A 238 -20.44 7.66 -9.04
CA ARG A 238 -20.81 9.01 -9.50
C ARG A 238 -22.30 9.28 -9.27
N ALA A 239 -23.18 8.33 -9.59
CA ALA A 239 -24.61 8.46 -9.37
C ALA A 239 -24.94 8.70 -7.88
N ARG A 240 -24.26 7.99 -6.97
CA ARG A 240 -24.44 8.19 -5.52
C ARG A 240 -23.90 9.54 -5.04
N ILE A 241 -22.75 9.98 -5.57
CA ILE A 241 -22.20 11.29 -5.24
C ILE A 241 -23.12 12.40 -5.75
N ASP A 242 -23.65 12.29 -6.96
CA ASP A 242 -24.59 13.27 -7.53
C ASP A 242 -25.85 13.41 -6.66
N GLU A 243 -26.37 12.29 -6.13
CA GLU A 243 -27.49 12.30 -5.17
C GLU A 243 -27.13 13.05 -3.89
N LEU A 244 -25.95 12.80 -3.32
CA LEU A 244 -25.48 13.50 -2.12
C LEU A 244 -25.33 15.01 -2.36
N LEU A 245 -24.71 15.38 -3.48
CA LEU A 245 -24.46 16.78 -3.83
C LEU A 245 -25.72 17.53 -4.24
N ALA A 246 -26.74 16.84 -4.76
CA ALA A 246 -28.05 17.42 -4.99
C ALA A 246 -28.77 17.76 -3.67
N ALA A 247 -28.53 17.00 -2.61
CA ALA A 247 -29.09 17.26 -1.28
C ALA A 247 -28.28 18.32 -0.50
N ASP A 248 -26.95 18.27 -0.59
CA ASP A 248 -26.03 19.26 -0.03
C ASP A 248 -24.83 19.45 -0.96
N ALA A 249 -24.80 20.60 -1.63
CA ALA A 249 -23.74 20.93 -2.59
C ALA A 249 -22.33 20.93 -1.96
N ASN A 250 -22.22 21.03 -0.64
CA ASN A 250 -20.97 20.98 0.12
C ASN A 250 -20.95 19.80 1.07
N ALA A 251 -21.53 18.66 0.68
CA ALA A 251 -21.45 17.43 1.47
C ALA A 251 -19.99 17.00 1.71
N ASP A 252 -19.68 16.65 2.96
CA ASP A 252 -18.38 16.16 3.39
C ASP A 252 -18.23 14.67 3.10
N PHE A 253 -17.44 14.33 2.08
CA PHE A 253 -17.14 12.93 1.80
C PHE A 253 -15.75 12.69 1.20
N ILE A 254 -15.22 11.50 1.49
CA ILE A 254 -13.93 11.03 1.01
C ILE A 254 -14.13 9.75 0.20
N ILE A 255 -13.54 9.69 -0.99
CA ILE A 255 -13.42 8.47 -1.78
C ILE A 255 -12.04 7.88 -1.48
N ALA A 256 -12.02 6.64 -1.00
CA ALA A 256 -10.82 5.98 -0.51
C ALA A 256 -10.67 4.57 -1.07
N GLY A 257 -9.43 4.09 -1.17
CA GLY A 257 -9.11 2.70 -1.51
C GLY A 257 -8.45 2.54 -2.88
N ASP A 258 -8.41 1.29 -3.35
CA ASP A 258 -7.81 0.87 -4.60
C ASP A 258 -8.80 1.00 -5.78
N LEU A 259 -8.70 2.09 -6.54
CA LEU A 259 -9.57 2.29 -7.71
C LEU A 259 -9.02 1.58 -8.96
N ASN A 260 -7.90 0.85 -8.86
CA ASN A 260 -7.27 0.16 -9.98
C ASN A 260 -7.13 1.04 -11.25
N SER A 261 -6.91 2.34 -11.04
CA SER A 261 -6.73 3.38 -12.04
C SER A 261 -5.68 4.34 -11.54
N HIS A 262 -4.89 4.94 -12.42
CA HIS A 262 -3.97 6.00 -12.02
C HIS A 262 -4.69 7.34 -11.91
N TYR A 263 -4.21 8.26 -11.07
CA TYR A 263 -4.76 9.61 -10.94
C TYR A 263 -4.86 10.37 -12.28
N ASN A 264 -4.00 10.03 -13.23
CA ASN A 264 -3.85 10.57 -14.59
C ASN A 264 -4.14 9.49 -15.67
N GLN A 265 -5.02 8.53 -15.40
CA GLN A 265 -5.33 7.40 -16.29
C GLN A 265 -5.49 7.82 -17.75
N LYS A 266 -6.24 8.92 -17.99
CA LYS A 266 -6.47 9.47 -19.34
C LYS A 266 -5.19 9.93 -20.03
N GLN A 267 -4.29 10.59 -19.30
CA GLN A 267 -3.02 11.08 -19.85
C GLN A 267 -2.02 9.95 -20.03
N ARG A 268 -2.00 8.96 -19.14
CA ARG A 268 -1.12 7.79 -19.21
C ARG A 268 -1.52 6.85 -20.35
N TYR A 269 -2.82 6.67 -20.59
CA TYR A 269 -3.36 5.76 -21.62
C TYR A 269 -4.27 6.50 -22.60
N ARG A 270 -3.69 7.43 -23.38
CA ARG A 270 -4.42 8.29 -24.33
C ARG A 270 -5.29 7.56 -25.35
N THR A 271 -4.98 6.30 -25.66
CA THR A 271 -5.73 5.47 -26.60
C THR A 271 -7.02 4.88 -26.03
N MET A 272 -7.26 4.99 -24.71
CA MET A 272 -8.47 4.45 -24.07
C MET A 272 -9.73 5.29 -24.34
N GLY A 273 -9.59 6.54 -24.80
CA GLY A 273 -10.71 7.46 -24.92
C GLY A 273 -11.23 7.87 -23.54
N THR A 274 -12.45 7.44 -23.20
CA THR A 274 -13.10 7.74 -21.92
C THR A 274 -12.60 6.82 -20.81
N THR A 275 -12.17 7.43 -19.69
CA THR A 275 -11.64 6.74 -18.51
C THR A 275 -12.55 6.85 -17.30
N ALA A 276 -12.53 5.83 -16.44
CA ALA A 276 -13.35 5.72 -15.25
C ALA A 276 -13.06 6.83 -14.24
N ILE A 277 -11.78 7.08 -13.95
CA ILE A 277 -11.38 8.01 -12.90
C ILE A 277 -11.49 9.48 -13.34
N ASN A 278 -10.97 9.84 -14.52
CA ASN A 278 -10.93 11.24 -14.93
C ASN A 278 -12.24 11.69 -15.61
N ASP A 279 -12.84 10.87 -16.48
CA ASP A 279 -13.99 11.31 -17.29
C ASP A 279 -15.34 10.94 -16.67
N VAL A 280 -15.47 9.74 -16.10
CA VAL A 280 -16.76 9.28 -15.53
C VAL A 280 -16.94 9.76 -14.09
N LEU A 281 -15.96 9.52 -13.22
CA LEU A 281 -16.02 9.97 -11.82
C LEU A 281 -15.83 11.49 -11.71
N GLY A 282 -15.07 12.09 -12.62
CA GLY A 282 -14.78 13.53 -12.63
C GLY A 282 -13.60 13.95 -11.75
N SER A 283 -12.78 12.99 -11.30
CA SER A 283 -11.58 13.26 -10.50
C SER A 283 -10.57 14.09 -11.29
N GLN A 284 -10.09 15.19 -10.68
CA GLN A 284 -9.17 16.14 -11.32
C GLN A 284 -8.16 16.73 -10.33
N GLY A 285 -7.15 17.43 -10.87
CA GLY A 285 -5.97 17.87 -10.12
C GLY A 285 -5.81 19.36 -9.87
N ASN A 286 -6.69 20.22 -10.39
CA ASN A 286 -6.66 21.64 -10.10
C ASN A 286 -7.51 21.88 -8.85
N GLU A 287 -6.83 22.16 -7.75
CA GLU A 287 -7.43 22.30 -6.44
C GLU A 287 -8.35 23.54 -6.34
N LEU A 288 -7.99 24.61 -7.03
CA LEU A 288 -8.79 25.84 -7.07
C LEU A 288 -10.15 25.64 -7.75
N ASN A 289 -10.28 24.66 -8.64
CA ASN A 289 -11.55 24.34 -9.29
C ASN A 289 -12.62 23.84 -8.31
N LEU A 290 -12.23 23.31 -7.14
CA LEU A 290 -13.19 22.96 -6.08
C LEU A 290 -13.99 24.17 -5.62
N ARG A 291 -13.49 25.40 -5.80
CA ARG A 291 -14.22 26.61 -5.38
C ARG A 291 -15.41 26.94 -6.30
N GLY A 292 -15.46 26.34 -7.49
CA GLY A 292 -16.56 26.46 -8.44
C GLY A 292 -17.64 25.39 -8.24
N GLN A 293 -18.68 25.41 -9.08
CA GLN A 293 -19.72 24.36 -9.10
C GLN A 293 -19.48 23.26 -10.14
N ASP A 294 -18.57 23.48 -11.08
CA ASP A 294 -18.34 22.55 -12.20
C ASP A 294 -17.46 21.36 -11.84
N ARG A 295 -16.69 21.46 -10.74
CA ARG A 295 -15.76 20.43 -10.26
C ARG A 295 -15.96 20.25 -8.77
N ASP A 296 -16.28 19.03 -8.37
CA ASP A 296 -16.65 18.67 -7.00
C ASP A 296 -15.65 17.74 -6.32
N LEU A 297 -14.69 17.21 -7.07
CA LEU A 297 -13.67 16.27 -6.59
C LEU A 297 -12.25 16.78 -6.85
N TYR A 298 -11.39 16.59 -5.85
CA TYR A 298 -9.95 16.81 -5.95
C TYR A 298 -9.18 15.55 -5.56
N ASN A 299 -8.25 15.16 -6.41
CA ASN A 299 -7.42 13.97 -6.19
C ASN A 299 -6.11 14.36 -5.51
N LEU A 300 -5.92 13.90 -4.27
CA LEU A 300 -4.81 14.35 -3.43
C LEU A 300 -3.42 13.95 -3.97
N TRP A 301 -3.33 13.00 -4.92
CA TRP A 301 -2.08 12.74 -5.64
C TRP A 301 -1.49 13.99 -6.29
N PHE A 302 -2.31 14.99 -6.61
CA PHE A 302 -1.83 16.23 -7.23
C PHE A 302 -1.04 17.15 -6.31
N GLU A 303 -1.09 16.94 -4.99
CA GLU A 303 -0.26 17.67 -4.03
C GLU A 303 1.22 17.27 -4.07
N LEU A 304 1.49 16.02 -4.48
CA LEU A 304 2.85 15.52 -4.57
C LEU A 304 3.47 15.89 -5.92
N PRO A 305 4.77 16.22 -5.97
CA PRO A 305 5.52 16.25 -7.22
C PRO A 305 5.35 14.95 -8.00
N SER A 306 5.26 15.02 -9.34
CA SER A 306 4.89 13.86 -10.16
C SER A 306 5.84 12.67 -10.00
N ASP A 307 7.13 12.93 -9.79
CA ASP A 307 8.21 11.97 -9.55
C ASP A 307 8.14 11.30 -8.16
N GLN A 308 7.34 11.84 -7.24
CA GLN A 308 7.12 11.30 -5.89
C GLN A 308 5.77 10.56 -5.77
N ARG A 309 4.97 10.50 -6.84
CA ARG A 309 3.68 9.80 -6.84
C ARG A 309 3.89 8.30 -7.05
N GLY A 310 3.65 7.51 -6.01
CA GLY A 310 3.73 6.06 -6.09
C GLY A 310 3.25 5.34 -4.84
N SER A 311 2.33 4.39 -4.98
CA SER A 311 1.89 3.49 -3.91
C SER A 311 2.21 2.01 -4.19
N ASP A 312 2.36 1.65 -5.46
CA ASP A 312 2.48 0.27 -5.92
C ASP A 312 3.39 0.21 -7.15
N ILE A 313 3.77 -1.00 -7.59
CA ILE A 313 4.69 -1.19 -8.71
C ILE A 313 4.18 -2.26 -9.66
N TYR A 314 4.18 -1.92 -10.94
CA TYR A 314 3.91 -2.84 -12.03
C TYR A 314 4.89 -2.61 -13.18
N LYS A 315 5.56 -3.68 -13.64
CA LYS A 315 6.54 -3.63 -14.75
C LYS A 315 7.58 -2.51 -14.58
N GLU A 316 8.15 -2.38 -13.39
CA GLU A 316 9.17 -1.36 -13.05
C GLU A 316 8.67 0.09 -13.10
N GLU A 317 7.35 0.30 -13.19
CA GLU A 317 6.71 1.62 -13.16
C GLU A 317 5.95 1.80 -11.85
N TRP A 318 6.06 2.99 -11.26
CA TRP A 318 5.24 3.39 -10.13
C TRP A 318 3.77 3.52 -10.57
N GLY A 319 2.91 2.95 -9.75
CA GLY A 319 1.47 3.06 -9.81
C GLY A 319 0.90 3.91 -8.67
N THR A 320 -0.35 4.31 -8.85
CA THR A 320 -1.08 5.24 -7.99
C THR A 320 -2.49 4.73 -7.78
N LEU A 321 -2.64 3.41 -7.65
CA LEU A 321 -3.94 2.75 -7.64
C LEU A 321 -4.70 3.02 -6.34
N MET A 322 -3.97 3.27 -5.25
CA MET A 322 -4.52 3.73 -3.98
C MET A 322 -4.87 5.21 -4.05
N HIS A 323 -6.07 5.59 -3.63
CA HIS A 323 -6.53 6.97 -3.66
C HIS A 323 -7.09 7.46 -2.32
N LEU A 324 -6.91 8.75 -2.12
CA LEU A 324 -7.82 9.61 -1.36
C LEU A 324 -8.24 10.74 -2.31
N ILE A 325 -9.53 10.85 -2.58
CA ILE A 325 -10.15 11.92 -3.38
C ILE A 325 -11.18 12.57 -2.47
N VAL A 326 -11.14 13.90 -2.39
CA VAL A 326 -11.93 14.69 -1.43
C VAL A 326 -12.99 15.50 -2.15
N SER A 327 -14.15 15.65 -1.50
CA SER A 327 -15.22 16.52 -1.96
C SER A 327 -14.89 18.00 -1.73
N ARG A 328 -15.60 18.88 -2.45
CA ARG A 328 -15.60 20.32 -2.21
C ARG A 328 -15.98 20.73 -0.78
N GLY A 329 -16.91 20.01 -0.14
CA GLY A 329 -17.36 20.33 1.23
C GLY A 329 -16.20 20.41 2.22
N LEU A 330 -15.23 19.49 2.05
CA LEU A 330 -14.03 19.41 2.87
C LEU A 330 -13.08 20.62 2.73
N TYR A 331 -13.38 21.58 1.85
CA TYR A 331 -12.64 22.83 1.65
C TYR A 331 -13.34 24.07 2.21
N ASP A 332 -14.59 23.96 2.66
CA ASP A 332 -15.32 25.08 3.24
C ASP A 332 -14.96 25.28 4.73
N GLN A 333 -15.59 26.25 5.41
CA GLN A 333 -15.30 26.57 6.82
C GLN A 333 -16.33 25.96 7.78
N ASN A 334 -16.92 24.81 7.43
CA ASN A 334 -17.97 24.16 8.18
C ASN A 334 -17.75 22.64 8.26
N GLY A 335 -18.09 22.02 9.40
CA GLY A 335 -18.06 20.56 9.49
C GLY A 335 -16.65 19.99 9.45
N VAL A 336 -16.39 18.97 8.63
CA VAL A 336 -15.06 18.39 8.50
C VAL A 336 -14.28 19.12 7.42
N GLN A 337 -13.08 19.59 7.74
CA GLN A 337 -12.21 20.23 6.79
C GLN A 337 -10.93 19.42 6.58
N TYR A 338 -10.51 19.28 5.32
CA TYR A 338 -9.20 18.75 4.97
C TYR A 338 -8.08 19.67 5.51
N VAL A 339 -6.98 19.09 5.97
CA VAL A 339 -5.79 19.85 6.35
C VAL A 339 -4.92 20.00 5.11
N ASP A 340 -4.86 21.23 4.58
CA ASP A 340 -4.08 21.60 3.39
C ASP A 340 -2.70 20.91 3.35
N ASN A 341 -2.35 20.33 2.20
CA ASN A 341 -1.02 19.75 1.96
C ASN A 341 -0.61 18.60 2.89
N SER A 342 -1.57 17.87 3.48
CA SER A 342 -1.32 16.77 4.42
C SER A 342 -1.28 15.38 3.78
N PHE A 343 -1.52 15.26 2.47
CA PHE A 343 -1.50 13.98 1.78
C PHE A 343 -0.09 13.37 1.74
N ALA A 344 0.00 12.08 2.06
CA ALA A 344 1.26 11.36 2.03
C ALA A 344 1.08 9.87 1.74
N VAL A 345 2.16 9.24 1.27
CA VAL A 345 2.28 7.79 1.18
C VAL A 345 2.97 7.28 2.45
N LEU A 346 2.36 6.32 3.14
CA LEU A 346 2.91 5.70 4.35
C LEU A 346 3.99 4.67 3.99
N LYS A 347 5.15 5.17 3.58
CA LYS A 347 6.35 4.42 3.21
C LYS A 347 7.39 4.53 4.32
N PHE A 348 7.66 3.42 5.01
CA PHE A 348 8.58 3.35 6.14
C PHE A 348 9.74 2.39 5.83
N PRO A 349 10.95 2.92 5.53
CA PRO A 349 12.15 2.10 5.37
C PRO A 349 12.40 1.20 6.57
N GLY A 350 12.73 -0.07 6.32
CA GLY A 350 12.95 -1.06 7.38
C GLY A 350 11.67 -1.60 8.04
N LEU A 351 10.49 -1.14 7.62
CA LEU A 351 9.20 -1.71 7.99
C LEU A 351 8.50 -2.26 6.74
N ASN A 352 7.77 -1.44 6.00
CA ASN A 352 6.98 -1.88 4.84
C ASN A 352 7.64 -1.58 3.48
N ALA A 353 8.84 -0.98 3.47
CA ALA A 353 9.63 -0.74 2.26
C ALA A 353 10.96 -1.51 2.27
N ASN A 354 11.31 -2.12 1.14
CA ASN A 354 12.59 -2.81 0.93
C ASN A 354 13.74 -1.81 0.74
N ALA A 355 14.95 -2.30 0.52
CA ALA A 355 16.15 -1.47 0.33
C ALA A 355 16.06 -0.53 -0.89
N LEU A 356 15.24 -0.90 -1.89
CA LEU A 356 14.96 -0.12 -3.09
C LEU A 356 13.79 0.87 -2.90
N GLY A 357 13.22 0.90 -1.69
CA GLY A 357 12.05 1.72 -1.38
C GLY A 357 10.74 1.19 -1.98
N LEU A 358 10.70 -0.08 -2.40
CA LEU A 358 9.53 -0.74 -2.96
C LEU A 358 8.69 -1.41 -1.86
N PRO A 359 7.38 -1.64 -2.07
CA PRO A 359 6.55 -2.36 -1.11
C PRO A 359 7.11 -3.75 -0.77
N ASN A 360 7.17 -4.06 0.53
CA ASN A 360 7.46 -5.41 1.02
C ASN A 360 6.23 -6.31 0.81
N ARG A 361 6.14 -6.94 -0.37
CA ARG A 361 5.03 -7.82 -0.78
C ARG A 361 4.79 -8.97 0.20
N TRP A 362 3.54 -9.41 0.31
CA TRP A 362 3.17 -10.55 1.15
C TRP A 362 3.80 -11.85 0.65
N SER A 363 4.39 -12.62 1.57
CA SER A 363 4.98 -13.93 1.29
C SER A 363 4.26 -15.02 2.08
N ARG A 364 3.63 -15.93 1.34
CA ARG A 364 2.99 -17.16 1.85
C ARG A 364 3.95 -18.35 1.93
N SER A 365 5.25 -18.08 2.09
CA SER A 365 6.22 -19.15 2.27
C SER A 365 6.05 -19.79 3.66
N PRO A 366 6.59 -21.00 3.92
CA PRO A 366 6.55 -21.60 5.24
C PRO A 366 7.02 -20.69 6.39
N ILE A 367 7.84 -19.68 6.06
CA ILE A 367 8.17 -18.57 6.93
C ILE A 367 7.42 -17.33 6.42
N PRO A 368 6.24 -17.00 6.96
CA PRO A 368 5.46 -15.85 6.51
C PRO A 368 6.20 -14.53 6.76
N ALA A 369 6.14 -13.63 5.79
CA ALA A 369 6.78 -12.32 5.87
C ALA A 369 6.10 -11.31 4.92
N GLY A 370 6.42 -10.03 5.07
CA GLY A 370 5.89 -8.97 4.22
C GLY A 370 4.59 -8.35 4.75
N PHE A 371 4.01 -7.48 3.92
CA PHE A 371 2.90 -6.61 4.30
C PHE A 371 1.82 -6.64 3.22
N SER A 372 2.09 -5.96 2.11
CA SER A 372 1.21 -5.79 0.95
C SER A 372 2.08 -5.31 -0.21
N ASP A 373 1.65 -5.55 -1.44
CA ASP A 373 2.23 -4.95 -2.63
C ASP A 373 1.80 -3.50 -2.87
N HIS A 374 1.00 -2.93 -1.97
CA HIS A 374 0.65 -1.52 -1.89
C HIS A 374 1.20 -0.86 -0.61
N PHE A 375 1.65 0.39 -0.75
CA PHE A 375 1.77 1.32 0.36
C PHE A 375 0.41 1.95 0.67
N PRO A 376 0.06 2.14 1.95
CA PRO A 376 -1.11 2.94 2.32
C PRO A 376 -0.92 4.41 1.92
N VAL A 377 -2.03 5.08 1.63
CA VAL A 377 -2.08 6.54 1.46
C VAL A 377 -2.85 7.17 2.61
N TYR A 378 -2.52 8.41 2.93
CA TYR A 378 -2.93 9.07 4.15
C TYR A 378 -3.21 10.55 3.95
N ALA A 379 -4.15 11.10 4.71
CA ALA A 379 -4.43 12.54 4.80
C ALA A 379 -4.93 12.92 6.20
N ARG A 380 -4.78 14.20 6.57
CA ARG A 380 -5.30 14.77 7.81
C ARG A 380 -6.54 15.62 7.57
N PHE A 381 -7.43 15.58 8.56
CA PHE A 381 -8.68 16.35 8.59
C PHE A 381 -8.86 16.94 9.99
N ARG A 382 -9.69 17.97 10.11
CA ARG A 382 -10.06 18.57 11.39
C ARG A 382 -11.57 18.83 11.40
N VAL A 383 -12.13 18.90 12.60
CA VAL A 383 -13.53 19.28 12.78
C VAL A 383 -13.59 20.76 13.12
N LEU A 384 -14.39 21.50 12.38
CA LEU A 384 -14.69 22.90 12.62
C LEU A 384 -16.04 23.03 13.32
N GLY A 385 -16.22 24.13 14.07
CA GLY A 385 -17.55 24.54 14.49
C GLY A 385 -18.44 24.93 13.31
N PRO A 386 -19.74 25.17 13.53
CA PRO A 386 -20.64 25.65 12.49
C PRO A 386 -20.11 26.93 11.83
N GLY A 387 -20.06 26.95 10.50
CA GLY A 387 -19.51 28.05 9.73
C GLY A 387 -20.09 28.16 8.32
N PRO A 388 -19.57 29.10 7.50
CA PRO A 388 -20.05 29.29 6.13
C PRO A 388 -19.61 28.16 5.19
N LYS A 389 -20.56 27.60 4.45
CA LYS A 389 -20.36 26.49 3.48
C LYS A 389 -19.81 26.89 2.11
N ASP A 390 -19.53 28.18 1.90
CA ASP A 390 -19.08 28.75 0.62
C ASP A 390 -17.84 29.64 0.80
N LYS A 391 -17.24 29.60 1.99
CA LYS A 391 -15.97 30.26 2.28
C LYS A 391 -14.88 29.22 2.29
N TRP A 392 -14.00 29.31 1.31
CA TRP A 392 -12.94 28.31 1.12
C TRP A 392 -11.74 28.53 2.05
N MET A 393 -11.09 27.45 2.46
CA MET A 393 -9.80 27.53 3.14
C MET A 393 -8.73 28.23 2.29
N ALA A 394 -7.77 28.85 2.97
CA ALA A 394 -6.56 29.34 2.31
C ALA A 394 -5.68 28.14 1.92
N LEU A 395 -5.04 28.22 0.75
CA LEU A 395 -4.16 27.17 0.24
C LEU A 395 -2.74 27.72 0.13
N THR A 396 -1.76 26.91 0.51
CA THR A 396 -0.35 27.34 0.55
C THR A 396 0.44 26.90 -0.68
N ARG A 397 0.11 25.74 -1.26
CA ARG A 397 0.76 25.19 -2.46
C ARG A 397 -0.28 24.54 -3.36
N ALA A 398 -1.25 25.34 -3.78
CA ALA A 398 -2.37 24.82 -4.55
C ALA A 398 -1.91 24.19 -5.86
N SER A 399 -2.39 22.99 -6.18
CA SER A 399 -2.19 22.44 -7.51
C SER A 399 -3.07 23.19 -8.51
N GLU A 400 -2.47 23.78 -9.54
CA GLU A 400 -3.18 24.53 -10.59
C GLU A 400 -3.40 23.71 -11.86
N THR A 401 -2.86 22.50 -11.94
CA THR A 401 -2.96 21.65 -13.13
C THR A 401 -4.10 20.65 -13.01
N ALA A 402 -5.06 20.72 -13.94
CA ALA A 402 -6.16 19.76 -13.97
C ALA A 402 -5.71 18.34 -14.33
N GLU A 403 -4.58 18.22 -15.05
CA GLU A 403 -4.05 16.98 -15.61
C GLU A 403 -2.59 16.75 -15.17
N GLY A 404 -2.21 15.46 -15.09
CA GLY A 404 -0.83 15.04 -14.78
C GLY A 404 0.00 14.68 -16.02
N PRO A 405 1.32 14.49 -15.88
CA PRO A 405 2.15 14.01 -16.97
C PRO A 405 1.73 12.60 -17.40
N GLY A 406 1.71 12.30 -18.70
CA GLY A 406 1.35 10.96 -19.19
C GLY A 406 2.48 9.93 -19.09
N THR A 407 3.72 10.38 -18.94
CA THR A 407 4.89 9.50 -18.86
C THR A 407 4.93 8.80 -17.49
N PRO A 408 5.00 7.47 -17.44
CA PRO A 408 5.16 6.73 -16.20
C PRO A 408 6.46 7.10 -15.48
N VAL A 409 6.40 7.19 -14.16
CA VAL A 409 7.61 7.28 -13.33
C VAL A 409 8.15 5.87 -13.17
N ARG A 410 9.43 5.68 -13.50
CA ARG A 410 10.10 4.39 -13.36
C ARG A 410 10.78 4.29 -12.00
N VAL A 411 10.91 3.06 -11.51
CA VAL A 411 11.68 2.77 -10.30
C VAL A 411 13.14 3.12 -10.56
N GLU A 412 13.71 3.98 -9.72
CA GLU A 412 15.15 4.26 -9.75
C GLU A 412 15.92 3.11 -9.10
N THR A 413 16.75 2.42 -9.88
CA THR A 413 17.61 1.32 -9.39
C THR A 413 19.06 1.73 -9.18
N THR A 414 19.40 3.01 -9.46
CA THR A 414 20.79 3.47 -9.66
C THR A 414 21.28 4.53 -8.67
N THR A 415 20.41 5.11 -7.84
CA THR A 415 20.70 6.36 -7.09
C THR A 415 20.95 6.19 -5.59
N VAL A 416 20.54 5.08 -4.99
CA VAL A 416 20.90 4.77 -3.60
C VAL A 416 22.24 4.04 -3.61
N ASP A 417 23.06 4.21 -2.58
CA ASP A 417 24.30 3.45 -2.34
C ASP A 417 24.00 1.97 -2.00
N LEU A 418 23.04 1.38 -2.72
CA LEU A 418 22.50 0.02 -2.62
C LEU A 418 23.65 -0.98 -2.63
N PHE A 419 24.61 -0.72 -3.51
CA PHE A 419 25.81 -1.54 -3.66
C PHE A 419 26.77 -1.43 -2.47
N ALA A 420 26.86 -0.28 -1.79
CA ALA A 420 27.64 -0.16 -0.55
C ALA A 420 26.95 -0.83 0.65
N THR A 421 25.61 -0.86 0.67
CA THR A 421 24.85 -1.55 1.73
C THR A 421 24.66 -3.05 1.48
N ALA A 422 25.10 -3.54 0.32
CA ALA A 422 24.93 -4.94 -0.06
C ALA A 422 25.70 -5.86 0.88
N LEU A 423 25.01 -6.87 1.40
CA LEU A 423 25.62 -7.90 2.23
C LEU A 423 26.47 -8.82 1.35
N LYS A 424 27.60 -9.31 1.87
CA LYS A 424 28.33 -10.41 1.22
C LYS A 424 28.05 -11.67 2.03
N PRO A 425 27.67 -12.78 1.39
CA PRO A 425 27.48 -14.04 2.13
C PRO A 425 28.72 -14.46 2.93
N ALA A 426 29.91 -14.12 2.45
CA ALA A 426 31.18 -14.40 3.13
C ALA A 426 31.41 -13.57 4.42
N ASP A 427 30.71 -12.44 4.57
CA ASP A 427 30.84 -11.55 5.74
C ASP A 427 29.83 -11.91 6.85
N LEU A 428 28.93 -12.87 6.61
CA LEU A 428 27.93 -13.31 7.59
C LEU A 428 28.49 -14.41 8.51
N PRO A 429 27.93 -14.59 9.72
CA PRO A 429 28.33 -15.66 10.62
C PRO A 429 28.31 -17.04 9.93
N LYS A 430 29.31 -17.87 10.20
CA LYS A 430 29.42 -19.21 9.61
C LYS A 430 28.17 -20.03 9.95
N GLY A 431 27.57 -20.68 8.94
CA GLY A 431 26.33 -21.45 9.09
C GLY A 431 25.05 -20.62 8.99
N THR A 432 25.13 -19.34 8.64
CA THR A 432 23.94 -18.51 8.38
C THR A 432 23.13 -19.10 7.23
N ASP A 433 21.89 -19.46 7.50
CA ASP A 433 20.95 -19.88 6.47
C ASP A 433 20.20 -18.67 5.91
N LEU A 434 20.49 -18.28 4.67
CA LEU A 434 19.77 -17.19 4.01
C LEU A 434 18.31 -17.57 3.68
N ARG A 435 17.97 -18.87 3.73
CA ARG A 435 16.65 -19.40 3.42
C ARG A 435 15.68 -19.40 4.62
N ASN A 436 16.05 -18.77 5.73
CA ASN A 436 15.22 -18.68 6.92
C ASN A 436 14.28 -17.45 6.93
N GLY A 437 14.14 -16.72 5.83
CA GLY A 437 13.25 -15.56 5.74
C GLY A 437 13.83 -14.25 6.29
N SER A 438 14.80 -14.29 7.20
CA SER A 438 15.31 -13.08 7.88
C SER A 438 16.05 -12.10 6.96
N TYR A 439 16.50 -12.57 5.79
CA TYR A 439 17.21 -11.78 4.80
C TYR A 439 16.39 -11.46 3.54
N THR A 440 15.10 -11.82 3.50
CA THR A 440 14.23 -11.53 2.36
C THR A 440 14.15 -10.02 2.10
N GLY A 441 14.28 -9.62 0.83
CA GLY A 441 14.32 -8.22 0.38
C GLY A 441 15.67 -7.52 0.60
N ARG A 442 16.68 -8.20 1.15
CA ARG A 442 18.04 -7.65 1.31
C ARG A 442 18.84 -7.86 0.02
N ILE A 443 19.69 -6.88 -0.28
CA ILE A 443 20.60 -6.94 -1.44
C ILE A 443 21.89 -7.63 -1.02
N PHE A 444 22.32 -8.57 -1.83
CA PHE A 444 23.59 -9.27 -1.69
C PHE A 444 24.50 -9.00 -2.87
N LEU A 445 25.80 -8.81 -2.60
CA LEU A 445 26.83 -8.97 -3.61
C LEU A 445 27.20 -10.46 -3.66
N ILE A 446 26.70 -11.14 -4.68
CA ILE A 446 26.98 -12.53 -4.96
C ILE A 446 28.22 -12.62 -5.83
N ASP A 447 29.12 -13.52 -5.45
CA ASP A 447 30.27 -13.90 -6.26
C ASP A 447 30.50 -15.41 -6.09
N ALA A 448 29.77 -16.20 -6.88
CA ALA A 448 29.51 -17.61 -6.60
C ALA A 448 29.58 -18.48 -7.87
N PRO A 449 29.93 -19.78 -7.75
CA PRO A 449 29.79 -20.73 -8.84
C PRO A 449 28.37 -20.70 -9.40
N ALA A 450 28.25 -20.73 -10.72
CA ALA A 450 26.98 -20.63 -11.43
C ALA A 450 26.78 -21.83 -12.33
N ALA A 451 25.53 -22.29 -12.44
CA ALA A 451 25.12 -23.37 -13.33
C ALA A 451 23.97 -22.92 -14.21
N VAL A 452 23.87 -23.49 -15.41
CA VAL A 452 22.74 -23.30 -16.32
C VAL A 452 22.14 -24.66 -16.61
N ASN A 453 20.87 -24.84 -16.29
CA ASN A 453 20.18 -26.10 -16.59
C ASN A 453 19.76 -26.20 -18.06
N GLU A 454 19.25 -27.36 -18.46
CA GLU A 454 18.82 -27.66 -19.82
C GLU A 454 17.76 -26.67 -20.36
N LYS A 455 16.93 -26.12 -19.47
CA LYS A 455 15.90 -25.12 -19.80
C LYS A 455 16.44 -23.69 -19.86
N GLY A 456 17.74 -23.49 -19.62
CA GLY A 456 18.39 -22.19 -19.63
C GLY A 456 18.15 -21.36 -18.36
N TYR A 457 17.63 -21.95 -17.28
CA TYR A 457 17.58 -21.27 -15.99
C TYR A 457 18.95 -21.29 -15.33
N VAL A 458 19.30 -20.16 -14.71
CA VAL A 458 20.59 -19.96 -14.07
C VAL A 458 20.41 -20.07 -12.56
N SER A 459 21.34 -20.76 -11.91
CA SER A 459 21.44 -20.82 -10.46
C SER A 459 22.86 -20.50 -10.01
N VAL A 460 23.01 -20.07 -8.76
CA VAL A 460 24.29 -19.88 -8.07
C VAL A 460 24.34 -20.67 -6.79
N LYS A 461 25.54 -21.13 -6.42
CA LYS A 461 25.79 -21.86 -5.18
C LYS A 461 26.41 -20.96 -4.13
N VAL A 462 25.66 -20.64 -3.07
CA VAL A 462 26.12 -19.82 -1.94
C VAL A 462 26.20 -20.72 -0.69
N GLY A 463 27.42 -20.99 -0.23
CA GLY A 463 27.64 -22.09 0.72
C GLY A 463 27.29 -23.44 0.07
N ASP A 464 26.50 -24.26 0.75
CA ASP A 464 26.02 -25.55 0.24
C ASP A 464 24.64 -25.46 -0.45
N LEU A 465 24.12 -24.25 -0.63
CA LEU A 465 22.74 -23.99 -1.04
C LEU A 465 22.69 -23.34 -2.43
N ASP A 466 21.82 -23.87 -3.29
CA ASP A 466 21.52 -23.31 -4.62
C ASP A 466 20.44 -22.22 -4.57
N TYR A 467 20.65 -21.13 -5.31
CA TYR A 467 19.69 -20.05 -5.46
C TYR A 467 19.46 -19.79 -6.93
N ASP A 468 18.21 -19.67 -7.36
CA ASP A 468 17.90 -19.27 -8.73
C ASP A 468 18.34 -17.82 -8.98
N VAL A 469 18.65 -17.50 -10.23
CA VAL A 469 18.99 -16.13 -10.65
C VAL A 469 17.97 -15.65 -11.67
N PHE A 470 17.27 -14.58 -11.35
CA PHE A 470 16.18 -14.04 -12.16
C PHE A 470 16.35 -12.55 -12.44
N SER A 471 15.75 -12.06 -13.52
CA SER A 471 15.54 -10.64 -13.78
C SER A 471 14.28 -10.47 -14.61
N HIS A 472 13.57 -9.34 -14.47
CA HIS A 472 12.44 -9.00 -15.34
C HIS A 472 12.90 -8.57 -16.75
N ASP A 473 14.11 -8.02 -16.89
CA ASP A 473 14.71 -7.66 -18.17
C ASP A 473 15.19 -8.91 -18.94
N LYS A 474 14.56 -9.16 -20.10
CA LYS A 474 14.88 -10.30 -20.98
C LYS A 474 16.31 -10.25 -21.52
N GLU A 475 16.83 -9.08 -21.85
CA GLU A 475 18.19 -8.92 -22.35
C GLU A 475 19.19 -9.22 -21.24
N LEU A 476 18.97 -8.68 -20.04
CA LEU A 476 19.80 -8.98 -18.88
C LEU A 476 19.83 -10.49 -18.58
N ARG A 477 18.67 -11.16 -18.64
CA ARG A 477 18.58 -12.63 -18.52
C ARG A 477 19.46 -13.36 -19.52
N ASN A 478 19.50 -12.90 -20.76
CA ASN A 478 20.35 -13.51 -21.78
C ASN A 478 21.83 -13.25 -21.48
N THR A 479 22.19 -12.04 -21.05
CA THR A 479 23.57 -11.67 -20.73
C THR A 479 24.15 -12.50 -19.59
N TYR A 480 23.47 -12.59 -18.44
CA TYR A 480 24.03 -13.35 -17.32
C TYR A 480 24.00 -14.87 -17.58
N ARG A 481 23.05 -15.38 -18.38
CA ARG A 481 23.03 -16.80 -18.78
C ARG A 481 24.26 -17.15 -19.60
N GLU A 482 24.64 -16.30 -20.53
CA GLU A 482 25.82 -16.55 -21.35
C GLU A 482 27.11 -16.46 -20.52
N ARG A 483 27.19 -15.49 -19.60
CA ARG A 483 28.30 -15.44 -18.63
C ARG A 483 28.38 -16.72 -17.80
N ALA A 484 27.26 -17.19 -17.25
CA ALA A 484 27.24 -18.41 -16.44
C ALA A 484 27.73 -19.64 -17.21
N ARG A 485 27.39 -19.77 -18.51
CA ARG A 485 27.89 -20.88 -19.35
C ARG A 485 29.39 -20.82 -19.61
N THR A 486 29.92 -19.61 -19.80
CA THR A 486 31.32 -19.41 -20.22
C THR A 486 32.29 -19.41 -19.06
N THR A 487 31.93 -18.81 -17.93
CA THR A 487 32.82 -18.67 -16.77
C THR A 487 32.53 -19.66 -15.65
N SER A 488 31.38 -20.34 -15.67
CA SER A 488 30.87 -21.19 -14.57
C SER A 488 30.81 -20.47 -13.21
N ARG A 489 30.79 -19.13 -13.22
CA ARG A 489 30.80 -18.27 -12.04
C ARG A 489 30.14 -16.94 -12.36
N LEU A 490 29.30 -16.44 -11.46
CA LEU A 490 28.66 -15.15 -11.62
C LEU A 490 28.98 -14.23 -10.46
N ARG A 491 29.26 -12.96 -10.81
CA ARG A 491 29.35 -11.86 -9.87
C ARG A 491 28.26 -10.84 -10.18
N PHE A 492 27.42 -10.53 -9.22
CA PHE A 492 26.31 -9.60 -9.37
C PHE A 492 25.76 -9.16 -8.03
N TYR A 493 25.06 -8.04 -8.02
CA TYR A 493 24.14 -7.70 -6.95
C TYR A 493 22.80 -8.36 -7.21
N GLY A 494 22.17 -8.91 -6.17
CA GLY A 494 20.86 -9.53 -6.28
C GLY A 494 20.05 -9.35 -5.01
N GLU A 495 18.77 -9.02 -5.15
CA GLU A 495 17.82 -8.98 -4.05
C GLU A 495 17.37 -10.41 -3.72
N LEU A 496 17.56 -10.84 -2.47
CA LEU A 496 17.13 -12.17 -2.03
C LEU A 496 15.60 -12.21 -1.90
N GLY A 497 14.98 -13.19 -2.54
CA GLY A 497 13.54 -13.40 -2.43
C GLY A 497 13.15 -14.85 -2.71
N GLN A 498 11.85 -15.07 -2.81
CA GLN A 498 11.30 -16.36 -3.21
C GLN A 498 10.32 -16.22 -4.37
N TYR A 499 10.26 -17.23 -5.22
CA TYR A 499 9.20 -17.40 -6.23
C TYR A 499 8.73 -18.85 -6.24
N LYS A 500 7.43 -19.06 -5.98
CA LYS A 500 6.81 -20.39 -5.87
C LYS A 500 7.59 -21.33 -4.95
N GLY A 501 7.97 -20.82 -3.76
CA GLY A 501 8.73 -21.56 -2.74
C GLY A 501 10.22 -21.77 -3.05
N ARG A 502 10.72 -21.35 -4.21
CA ARG A 502 12.14 -21.43 -4.57
C ARG A 502 12.86 -20.15 -4.22
N TRP A 503 14.00 -20.27 -3.56
CA TRP A 503 14.86 -19.15 -3.23
C TRP A 503 15.63 -18.65 -4.44
N GLN A 504 15.63 -17.34 -4.63
CA GLN A 504 16.26 -16.70 -5.78
C GLN A 504 16.91 -15.37 -5.41
N PHE A 505 17.88 -14.97 -6.23
CA PHE A 505 18.37 -13.60 -6.30
C PHE A 505 17.82 -12.92 -7.55
N VAL A 506 17.18 -11.78 -7.37
CA VAL A 506 16.59 -10.98 -8.45
C VAL A 506 17.54 -9.83 -8.81
N LEU A 507 17.99 -9.76 -10.07
CA LEU A 507 18.71 -8.63 -10.62
C LEU A 507 17.70 -7.62 -11.17
N GLN A 508 17.73 -6.40 -10.65
CA GLN A 508 16.76 -5.36 -11.01
C GLN A 508 17.21 -4.52 -12.22
N GLY A 509 18.50 -4.50 -12.56
CA GLY A 509 19.02 -3.70 -13.67
C GLY A 509 20.36 -4.20 -14.21
N LYS A 510 20.72 -3.78 -15.42
CA LYS A 510 21.95 -4.22 -16.11
C LYS A 510 23.21 -3.88 -15.32
N GLU A 511 23.17 -2.78 -14.59
CA GLU A 511 24.22 -2.29 -13.68
C GLU A 511 24.45 -3.18 -12.46
N TRP A 512 23.56 -4.13 -12.17
CA TRP A 512 23.71 -5.08 -11.06
C TRP A 512 24.65 -6.23 -11.42
N LEU A 513 24.81 -6.53 -12.71
CA LEU A 513 25.73 -7.55 -13.19
C LEU A 513 27.17 -7.00 -13.20
N ARG A 514 28.11 -7.69 -12.55
CA ARG A 514 29.51 -7.26 -12.39
C ARG A 514 30.50 -8.04 -13.23
#